data_AF-A0A2N2A7W4-F1
#
_entry.id   AF-A0A2N2A7W4-F1
#
_cell.length_a   1.000
_cell.length_b   1.000
_cell.length_c   1.000
_cell.angle_alpha   90.00
_cell.angle_beta   90.00
_cell.angle_gamma   90.00
#
_symmetry.space_group_name_H-M   'P 1'
#
loop_
_entity.id
_entity.type
_entity.pdbx_description
1 polymer ?
#
loop_
_entity_poly.entity_id
_entity_poly.type
_entity_poly.pdbx_seq_one_letter_code
_entity_poly.pdbx_strand_id
1 'polypeptide(L)'
;MKSRSIRRHHNSGVTRLQPDQRMALTASGGGYQITTVQDGAPTQVSVFDAFGRVIKARSKLLDGSWSTVDTQYDALGRQTATSTPYRSTPSFTRISGFDLAGRPLGKISPADGDDGNASRVTTYSYVGRETRIHVCGNVGGVCLDMSRSQDSLGRFVRTL
;
A
#
# COMPACT_ATOMS: atom_id res chain seq x y z
N MET A 1 -16.88 6.84 -55.88
CA MET A 1 -18.02 6.45 -55.01
C MET A 1 -17.47 5.89 -53.71
N LYS A 2 -17.81 6.50 -52.57
CA LYS A 2 -17.39 6.10 -51.21
C LYS A 2 -18.21 4.88 -50.76
N SER A 3 -17.59 3.82 -50.26
CA SER A 3 -18.27 2.82 -49.43
C SER A 3 -17.66 2.82 -48.03
N ARG A 4 -18.52 3.04 -47.04
CA ARG A 4 -18.21 3.25 -45.62
C ARG A 4 -18.01 1.89 -44.94
N SER A 5 -16.85 1.67 -44.32
CA SER A 5 -16.66 0.57 -43.36
C SER A 5 -17.00 1.07 -41.96
N ILE A 6 -18.07 0.51 -41.38
CA ILE A 6 -18.56 0.79 -40.03
C ILE A 6 -17.66 0.02 -39.05
N ARG A 7 -16.75 0.72 -38.34
CA ARG A 7 -16.03 0.14 -37.20
C ARG A 7 -16.88 0.30 -35.95
N ARG A 8 -17.22 -0.83 -35.33
CA ARG A 8 -17.85 -0.90 -34.01
C ARG A 8 -16.89 -0.25 -33.00
N HIS A 9 -17.37 0.78 -32.32
CA HIS A 9 -16.67 1.41 -31.21
C HIS A 9 -16.61 0.44 -30.03
N HIS A 10 -15.43 -0.15 -29.77
CA HIS A 10 -15.09 -0.56 -28.42
C HIS A 10 -14.50 0.65 -27.71
N ASN A 11 -15.17 1.08 -26.66
CA ASN A 11 -14.82 2.21 -25.82
C ASN A 11 -13.57 1.87 -25.00
N SER A 12 -12.38 2.03 -25.58
CA SER A 12 -11.13 2.07 -24.82
C SER A 12 -10.99 3.48 -24.26
N GLY A 13 -11.25 3.64 -22.97
CA GLY A 13 -10.98 4.87 -22.24
C GLY A 13 -9.51 5.25 -22.39
N VAL A 14 -9.22 6.20 -23.28
CA VAL A 14 -7.89 6.77 -23.45
C VAL A 14 -7.68 7.74 -22.29
N THR A 15 -7.02 7.29 -21.23
CA THR A 15 -6.40 8.20 -20.28
C THR A 15 -5.39 9.02 -21.08
N ARG A 16 -5.68 10.31 -21.28
CA ARG A 16 -4.85 11.23 -22.06
C ARG A 16 -3.51 11.40 -21.33
N LEU A 17 -2.50 10.61 -21.72
CA LEU A 17 -1.14 10.74 -21.23
C LEU A 17 -0.63 12.15 -21.58
N GLN A 18 0.01 12.83 -20.61
CA GLN A 18 0.77 14.04 -20.92
C GLN A 18 1.87 13.69 -21.94
N PRO A 19 2.27 14.61 -22.84
CA PRO A 19 3.19 14.31 -23.95
C PRO A 19 4.57 13.77 -23.51
N ASP A 20 4.94 13.97 -22.25
CA ASP A 20 6.18 13.53 -21.60
C ASP A 20 6.06 12.20 -20.83
N GLN A 21 4.85 11.64 -20.69
CA GLN A 21 4.61 10.41 -19.96
C GLN A 21 4.51 9.21 -20.90
N ARG A 22 5.39 8.22 -20.71
CA ARG A 22 5.32 6.92 -21.40
C ARG A 22 4.90 5.83 -20.42
N MET A 23 3.86 5.09 -20.78
CA MET A 23 3.33 3.97 -19.99
C MET A 23 3.41 2.67 -20.78
N ALA A 24 3.98 1.61 -20.19
CA ALA A 24 4.03 0.27 -20.79
C ALA A 24 3.31 -0.74 -19.89
N LEU A 25 2.43 -1.55 -20.47
CA LEU A 25 1.68 -2.62 -19.79
C LEU A 25 2.19 -3.99 -20.26
N THR A 26 2.55 -4.85 -19.32
CA THR A 26 2.93 -6.26 -19.59
C THR A 26 2.04 -7.17 -18.76
N ALA A 27 1.32 -8.11 -19.38
CA ALA A 27 0.46 -9.08 -18.70
C ALA A 27 1.08 -10.47 -18.67
N SER A 28 0.89 -11.21 -17.57
CA SER A 28 1.22 -12.64 -17.44
C SER A 28 0.07 -13.36 -16.71
N GLY A 29 0.01 -14.69 -16.78
CA GLY A 29 -1.12 -15.48 -16.26
C GLY A 29 -1.46 -15.33 -14.76
N GLY A 30 -0.69 -14.54 -13.99
CA GLY A 30 -0.94 -14.24 -12.57
C GLY A 30 -1.06 -12.74 -12.24
N GLY A 31 -1.01 -11.83 -13.22
CA GLY A 31 -1.02 -10.39 -12.96
C GLY A 31 -0.54 -9.52 -14.14
N TYR A 32 -0.27 -8.25 -13.87
CA TYR A 32 0.30 -7.34 -14.88
C TYR A 32 1.26 -6.34 -14.27
N GLN A 33 2.05 -5.68 -15.10
CA GLN A 33 2.99 -4.64 -14.70
C GLN A 33 2.75 -3.37 -15.51
N ILE A 34 2.77 -2.22 -14.83
CA ILE A 34 2.80 -0.89 -15.44
C ILE A 34 4.17 -0.25 -15.17
N THR A 35 4.84 0.20 -16.22
CA THR A 35 6.06 1.02 -16.14
C THR A 35 5.74 2.44 -16.59
N THR A 36 6.06 3.43 -15.75
CA THR A 36 5.88 4.86 -16.04
C THR A 36 7.24 5.55 -16.12
N VAL A 37 7.48 6.25 -17.22
CA VAL A 37 8.65 7.10 -17.44
C VAL A 37 8.17 8.52 -17.70
N GLN A 38 8.74 9.49 -16.99
CA GLN A 38 8.47 10.91 -17.15
C GLN A 38 9.79 11.68 -16.95
N ASP A 39 10.02 12.70 -17.78
CA ASP A 39 11.21 13.54 -17.63
C ASP A 39 11.18 14.29 -16.30
N GLY A 40 12.34 14.37 -15.64
CA GLY A 40 12.47 14.99 -14.31
C GLY A 40 11.93 14.16 -13.14
N ALA A 41 11.41 12.95 -13.37
CA ALA A 41 10.95 12.04 -12.32
C ALA A 41 11.64 10.66 -12.41
N PRO A 42 11.81 9.95 -11.29
CA PRO A 42 12.23 8.55 -11.30
C PRO A 42 11.33 7.67 -12.16
N THR A 43 11.92 6.73 -12.91
CA THR A 43 11.12 5.65 -13.51
C THR A 43 10.45 4.84 -12.42
N GLN A 44 9.14 4.59 -12.58
CA GLN A 44 8.34 3.81 -11.64
C GLN A 44 7.84 2.52 -12.29
N VAL A 45 7.79 1.45 -11.51
CA VAL A 45 7.22 0.17 -11.93
C VAL A 45 6.24 -0.30 -10.86
N SER A 46 4.99 -0.54 -11.24
CA SER A 46 3.97 -1.14 -10.38
C SER A 46 3.60 -2.52 -10.93
N VAL A 47 3.70 -3.54 -10.09
CA VAL A 47 3.28 -4.91 -10.38
C VAL A 47 1.97 -5.18 -9.63
N PHE A 48 1.01 -5.73 -10.36
CA PHE A 48 -0.34 -6.00 -9.93
C PHE A 48 -0.61 -7.50 -9.98
N ASP A 49 -1.40 -8.00 -9.04
CA ASP A 49 -1.95 -9.35 -9.11
C ASP A 49 -3.11 -9.45 -10.12
N ALA A 50 -3.66 -10.66 -10.27
CA ALA A 50 -4.80 -10.92 -11.15
C ALA A 50 -6.08 -10.14 -10.78
N PHE A 51 -6.17 -9.59 -9.57
CA PHE A 51 -7.30 -8.76 -9.12
C PHE A 51 -7.03 -7.26 -9.31
N GLY A 52 -5.90 -6.88 -9.91
CA GLY A 52 -5.54 -5.48 -10.14
C GLY A 52 -5.06 -4.75 -8.90
N ARG A 53 -4.63 -5.47 -7.85
CA ARG A 53 -4.07 -4.87 -6.63
C ARG A 53 -2.55 -4.79 -6.74
N VAL A 54 -1.96 -3.68 -6.33
CA VAL A 54 -0.49 -3.51 -6.35
C VAL A 54 0.14 -4.42 -5.31
N ILE A 55 1.00 -5.34 -5.74
CA ILE A 55 1.76 -6.25 -4.89
C ILE A 55 3.24 -5.86 -4.77
N LYS A 56 3.74 -5.05 -5.72
CA LYS A 56 5.12 -4.54 -5.70
C LYS A 56 5.17 -3.19 -6.41
N ALA A 57 5.77 -2.19 -5.77
CA ALA A 57 6.06 -0.89 -6.35
C ALA A 57 7.57 -0.66 -6.33
N ARG A 58 8.13 -0.15 -7.42
CA ARG A 58 9.57 0.12 -7.57
C ARG A 58 9.79 1.53 -8.09
N SER A 59 10.76 2.23 -7.50
CA SER A 59 11.23 3.53 -7.95
C SER A 59 12.73 3.49 -8.23
N LYS A 60 13.14 3.98 -9.39
CA LYS A 60 14.54 3.99 -9.80
C LYS A 60 15.31 5.09 -9.04
N LEU A 61 16.40 4.70 -8.40
CA LEU A 61 17.25 5.62 -7.65
C LEU A 61 18.29 6.27 -8.57
N LEU A 62 18.95 7.31 -8.06
CA LEU A 62 19.95 8.08 -8.81
C LEU A 62 21.15 7.23 -9.27
N ASP A 63 21.54 6.25 -8.47
CA ASP A 63 22.59 5.28 -8.79
C ASP A 63 22.15 4.19 -9.79
N GLY A 64 20.92 4.29 -10.33
CA GLY A 64 20.34 3.34 -11.26
C GLY A 64 19.77 2.08 -10.62
N SER A 65 19.96 1.88 -9.32
CA SER A 65 19.35 0.79 -8.56
C SER A 65 17.85 1.03 -8.32
N TRP A 66 17.15 0.06 -7.75
CA TRP A 66 15.72 0.15 -7.47
C TRP A 66 15.45 0.18 -5.96
N SER A 67 14.65 1.13 -5.51
CA SER A 67 13.95 1.05 -4.23
C SER A 67 12.62 0.33 -4.46
N THR A 68 12.32 -0.67 -3.64
CA THR A 68 11.15 -1.54 -3.78
C THR A 68 10.29 -1.48 -2.53
N VAL A 69 8.97 -1.55 -2.70
CA VAL A 69 7.98 -1.74 -1.64
C VAL A 69 7.08 -2.90 -2.03
N ASP A 70 6.96 -3.89 -1.16
CA ASP A 70 6.09 -5.05 -1.35
C ASP A 70 4.84 -4.92 -0.50
N THR A 71 3.69 -5.34 -1.06
CA THR A 71 2.39 -5.35 -0.37
C THR A 71 1.74 -6.72 -0.49
N GLN A 72 1.23 -7.24 0.62
CA GLN A 72 0.58 -8.55 0.72
C GLN A 72 -0.88 -8.36 1.10
N TYR A 73 -1.74 -9.22 0.54
CA TYR A 73 -3.17 -9.24 0.81
C TYR A 73 -3.62 -10.63 1.24
N ASP A 74 -4.69 -10.70 2.02
CA ASP A 74 -5.41 -11.95 2.26
C ASP A 74 -6.38 -12.28 1.10
N ALA A 75 -7.03 -13.44 1.23
CA ALA A 75 -8.02 -13.93 0.28
C ALA A 75 -9.26 -13.01 0.16
N LEU A 76 -9.53 -12.15 1.15
CA LEU A 76 -10.66 -11.23 1.15
C LEU A 76 -10.33 -9.87 0.55
N GLY A 77 -9.10 -9.61 0.13
CA GLY A 77 -8.75 -8.30 -0.42
C GLY A 77 -7.97 -7.39 0.52
N ARG A 78 -7.82 -7.76 1.79
CA ARG A 78 -7.33 -6.84 2.82
C ARG A 78 -5.81 -6.89 2.90
N GLN A 79 -5.17 -5.72 3.01
CA GLN A 79 -3.72 -5.63 3.14
C GLN A 79 -3.25 -6.21 4.48
N THR A 80 -2.44 -7.26 4.44
CA THR A 80 -1.92 -7.95 5.63
C THR A 80 -0.48 -7.57 5.95
N ALA A 81 0.30 -7.11 4.97
CA ALA A 81 1.66 -6.64 5.22
C ALA A 81 2.12 -5.64 4.16
N THR A 82 3.00 -4.73 4.57
CA THR A 82 3.73 -3.82 3.66
C THR A 82 5.17 -3.70 4.12
N SER A 83 6.11 -3.75 3.18
CA SER A 83 7.52 -3.54 3.50
C SER A 83 7.85 -2.06 3.64
N THR A 84 8.88 -1.74 4.44
CA THR A 84 9.59 -0.49 4.25
C THR A 84 10.28 -0.48 2.87
N PRO A 85 10.59 0.69 2.30
CA PRO A 85 11.38 0.76 1.07
C PRO A 85 12.72 0.05 1.24
N TYR A 86 13.05 -0.87 0.34
CA TYR A 86 14.26 -1.69 0.43
C TYR A 86 14.95 -1.88 -0.92
N ARG A 87 16.25 -2.18 -0.86
CA ARG A 87 17.07 -2.52 -2.05
C ARG A 87 17.41 -4.01 -2.13
N SER A 88 17.64 -4.66 -0.97
CA SER A 88 17.97 -6.08 -0.88
C SER A 88 16.96 -6.84 0.00
N THR A 89 16.97 -6.57 1.30
CA THR A 89 16.16 -7.28 2.28
C THR A 89 14.99 -6.43 2.73
N PRO A 90 13.74 -6.90 2.54
CA PRO A 90 12.56 -6.19 3.02
C PRO A 90 12.38 -6.36 4.53
N SER A 91 11.87 -5.32 5.17
CA SER A 91 11.36 -5.38 6.54
C SER A 91 9.87 -5.03 6.54
N PHE A 92 9.03 -5.85 7.17
CA PHE A 92 7.58 -5.76 7.02
C PHE A 92 6.88 -5.22 8.26
N THR A 93 5.98 -4.25 8.04
CA THR A 93 4.86 -4.04 8.96
C THR A 93 3.75 -5.03 8.63
N ARG A 94 3.27 -5.78 9.62
CA ARG A 94 2.25 -6.82 9.48
C ARG A 94 1.02 -6.50 10.30
N ILE A 95 -0.16 -6.76 9.77
CA ILE A 95 -1.44 -6.71 10.49
C ILE A 95 -1.66 -8.05 11.19
N SER A 96 -1.97 -8.02 12.49
CA SER A 96 -2.14 -9.24 13.29
C SER A 96 -3.52 -9.88 13.16
N GLY A 97 -4.51 -9.13 12.67
CA GLY A 97 -5.86 -9.62 12.46
C GLY A 97 -6.83 -8.50 12.14
N PHE A 98 -8.07 -8.88 11.87
CA PHE A 98 -9.16 -7.95 11.57
C PHE A 98 -10.42 -8.35 12.34
N ASP A 99 -11.23 -7.37 12.70
CA ASP A 99 -12.58 -7.63 13.19
C ASP A 99 -13.56 -7.95 12.05
N LEU A 100 -14.82 -8.25 12.41
CA LEU A 100 -15.88 -8.58 11.45
C LEU A 100 -16.21 -7.43 10.48
N ALA A 101 -15.90 -6.18 10.86
CA ALA A 101 -16.06 -5.00 10.01
C ALA A 101 -14.83 -4.74 9.12
N GLY A 102 -13.81 -5.61 9.17
CA GLY A 102 -12.58 -5.49 8.38
C GLY A 102 -11.60 -4.45 8.92
N ARG A 103 -11.73 -4.00 10.16
CA ARG A 103 -10.81 -3.06 10.79
C ARG A 103 -9.64 -3.81 11.45
N PRO A 104 -8.39 -3.32 11.37
CA PRO A 104 -7.24 -3.99 11.97
C PRO A 104 -7.35 -4.12 13.50
N LEU A 105 -7.09 -5.29 14.06
CA LEU A 105 -7.02 -5.49 15.52
C LEU A 105 -5.64 -5.17 16.10
N GLY A 106 -4.62 -5.17 15.25
CA GLY A 106 -3.28 -4.76 15.63
C GLY A 106 -2.31 -4.78 14.47
N LYS A 107 -1.12 -4.27 14.71
CA LYS A 107 0.01 -4.32 13.78
C LYS A 107 1.32 -4.48 14.51
N ILE A 108 2.27 -5.12 13.85
CA ILE A 108 3.64 -5.28 14.30
C ILE A 108 4.50 -4.60 13.24
N SER A 109 5.22 -3.55 13.62
CA SER A 109 6.23 -2.93 12.76
C SER A 109 7.63 -3.22 13.30
N PRO A 110 8.65 -3.31 12.44
CA PRO A 110 10.04 -3.27 12.87
C PRO A 110 10.28 -2.00 13.70
N ALA A 111 11.16 -2.02 14.70
CA ALA A 111 11.54 -0.78 15.36
C ALA A 111 12.28 0.13 14.38
N ASP A 112 11.93 1.41 14.44
CA ASP A 112 12.64 2.46 13.72
C ASP A 112 13.89 2.82 14.57
N GLY A 113 15.07 2.27 14.24
CA GLY A 113 16.35 2.84 14.68
C GLY A 113 16.98 2.38 16.01
N ASP A 114 16.37 1.50 16.81
CA ASP A 114 16.98 0.97 18.04
C ASP A 114 17.42 -0.49 17.85
N ASP A 115 18.72 -0.74 18.10
CA ASP A 115 19.48 -2.01 18.29
C ASP A 115 19.12 -3.29 17.51
N GLY A 116 18.21 -3.22 16.54
CA GLY A 116 17.71 -4.35 15.77
C GLY A 116 16.91 -5.38 16.58
N ASN A 117 16.65 -5.14 17.86
CA ASN A 117 16.16 -6.19 18.77
C ASN A 117 14.70 -6.04 19.22
N ALA A 118 14.05 -4.91 18.88
CA ALA A 118 12.65 -4.67 19.24
C ALA A 118 11.73 -4.53 18.01
N SER A 119 10.51 -5.04 18.11
CA SER A 119 9.41 -4.69 17.20
C SER A 119 8.42 -3.81 17.95
N ARG A 120 7.77 -2.86 17.26
CA ARG A 120 6.69 -2.06 17.83
C ARG A 120 5.35 -2.75 17.58
N VAL A 121 4.68 -3.11 18.66
CA VAL A 121 3.36 -3.75 18.65
C VAL A 121 2.32 -2.67 18.92
N THR A 122 1.34 -2.56 18.04
CA THR A 122 0.18 -1.68 18.22
C THR A 122 -1.08 -2.53 18.26
N THR A 123 -1.91 -2.33 19.27
CA THR A 123 -3.21 -2.99 19.42
C THR A 123 -4.32 -1.96 19.32
N TYR A 124 -5.40 -2.33 18.63
CA TYR A 124 -6.57 -1.49 18.43
C TYR A 124 -7.79 -2.08 19.13
N SER A 125 -8.47 -1.26 19.91
CA SER A 125 -9.75 -1.60 20.53
C SER A 125 -10.81 -0.59 20.11
N TYR A 126 -11.93 -1.08 19.58
CA TYR A 126 -12.99 -0.24 19.04
C TYR A 126 -14.21 -0.26 19.97
N VAL A 127 -14.56 0.89 20.53
CA VAL A 127 -15.71 1.04 21.42
C VAL A 127 -16.59 2.19 20.90
N GLY A 128 -17.73 1.85 20.32
CA GLY A 128 -18.58 2.84 19.64
C GLY A 128 -17.81 3.55 18.52
N ARG A 129 -17.59 4.86 18.69
CA ARG A 129 -16.84 5.71 17.75
C ARG A 129 -15.42 6.06 18.22
N GLU A 130 -14.99 5.47 19.32
CA GLU A 130 -13.65 5.61 19.86
C GLU A 130 -12.78 4.43 19.41
N THR A 131 -11.58 4.74 18.96
CA THR A 131 -10.50 3.79 18.75
C THR A 131 -9.45 4.03 19.82
N ARG A 132 -9.24 3.05 20.70
CA ARG A 132 -8.13 3.03 21.62
C ARG A 132 -6.94 2.34 20.97
N ILE A 133 -5.77 2.90 21.17
CA ILE A 133 -4.54 2.52 20.51
C ILE A 133 -3.50 2.32 21.62
N HIS A 134 -3.07 1.08 21.80
CA HIS A 134 -2.04 0.72 22.77
C HIS A 134 -0.77 0.35 22.00
N VAL A 135 0.34 1.04 22.25
CA VAL A 135 1.61 0.85 21.54
C VAL A 135 2.69 0.47 22.53
N CYS A 136 3.37 -0.66 22.30
CA CYS A 136 4.49 -1.10 23.13
C CYS A 136 5.65 -1.63 22.28
N GLY A 137 6.83 -1.73 22.89
CA GLY A 137 7.90 -2.58 22.40
C GLY A 137 7.63 -4.06 22.68
N ASN A 138 7.95 -4.95 21.76
CA ASN A 138 7.76 -6.40 21.90
C ASN A 138 8.67 -7.02 22.97
N VAL A 139 9.80 -6.37 23.29
CA VAL A 139 10.77 -6.82 24.30
C VAL A 139 10.61 -6.07 25.63
N GLY A 140 9.44 -5.44 25.84
CA GLY A 140 9.19 -4.55 26.97
C GLY A 140 9.56 -3.09 26.65
N GLY A 141 9.29 -2.19 27.61
CA GLY A 141 9.53 -0.76 27.49
C GLY A 141 8.31 0.09 27.87
N VAL A 142 8.43 1.41 27.67
CA VAL A 142 7.32 2.33 27.89
C VAL A 142 6.26 2.11 26.83
N CYS A 143 5.03 1.87 27.28
CA CYS A 143 3.88 1.82 26.40
C CYS A 143 3.27 3.21 26.26
N LEU A 144 2.75 3.51 25.07
CA LEU A 144 1.99 4.70 24.79
C LEU A 144 0.53 4.29 24.54
N ASP A 145 -0.35 4.87 25.34
CA ASP A 145 -1.79 4.78 25.14
C ASP A 145 -2.30 6.04 24.47
N MET A 146 -3.01 5.86 23.36
CA MET A 146 -3.65 6.93 22.62
C MET A 146 -5.12 6.57 22.37
N SER A 147 -5.93 7.58 22.15
CA SER A 147 -7.31 7.38 21.72
C SER A 147 -7.70 8.35 20.62
N ARG A 148 -8.58 7.90 19.74
CA ARG A 148 -9.10 8.71 18.64
C ARG A 148 -10.62 8.59 18.62
N SER A 149 -11.31 9.72 18.67
CA SER A 149 -12.77 9.77 18.61
C SER A 149 -13.26 10.40 17.32
N GLN A 150 -14.38 9.88 16.83
CA GLN A 150 -15.06 10.37 15.63
C GLN A 150 -16.48 10.86 15.94
N ASP A 151 -16.94 11.86 15.20
CA ASP A 151 -18.34 12.29 15.21
C ASP A 151 -19.25 11.37 14.38
N SER A 152 -20.54 11.70 14.26
CA SER A 152 -21.52 10.91 13.49
C SER A 152 -21.28 10.89 11.99
N LEU A 153 -20.42 11.77 11.50
CA LEU A 153 -20.05 11.89 10.09
C LEU A 153 -18.68 11.25 9.83
N GLY A 154 -18.06 10.60 10.83
CA GLY A 154 -16.74 9.98 10.71
C GLY A 154 -15.57 10.96 10.75
N ARG A 155 -15.81 12.22 11.14
CA ARG A 155 -14.75 13.22 11.26
C ARG A 155 -14.04 13.06 12.60
N PHE A 156 -12.72 13.18 12.58
CA PHE A 156 -11.91 13.13 13.79
C PHE A 156 -12.09 14.39 14.62
N VAL A 157 -12.51 14.20 15.86
CA VAL A 157 -12.82 15.31 16.78
C VAL A 157 -11.78 15.46 17.88
N ARG A 158 -11.09 14.38 18.25
CA ARG A 158 -10.03 14.41 19.27
C ARG A 158 -9.08 13.24 19.14
N THR A 159 -7.79 13.54 19.33
CA THR A 159 -6.73 12.56 19.52
C THR A 159 -6.06 12.88 20.86
N LEU A 160 -5.87 11.86 21.69
CA LEU A 160 -5.10 11.93 22.93
C LEU A 160 -3.98 10.91 22.88
#